data_AF-A0A2W6YJZ3-F1
#
_entry.id   AF-A0A2W6YJZ3-F1
#
_cell.length_a   1.000
_cell.length_b   1.000
_cell.length_c   1.000
_cell.angle_alpha   90.00
_cell.angle_beta   90.00
_cell.angle_gamma   90.00
#
_symmetry.space_group_name_H-M   'P 1'
#
loop_
_entity.id
_entity.type
_entity.pdbx_description
1 polymer ?
#
loop_
_entity_poly.entity_id
_entity_poly.type
_entity_poly.pdbx_seq_one_letter_code
_entity_poly.pdbx_strand_id
1 'polypeptide(L)'
;MNIKLRAGLTCFRLFYGVIFIELVTKPSGIKFYIDIRRLPKDSIDMFEIEDLDDVLKGVLPKTDHLDVLREKNKLSWSKTIKNFPIKIENAFINKIQLKNLYQRHFDLFNGISKNIFGAFKGSNRLYVKISCYQGSNLVEPTILENYISGFKNQIDKIYNAVPSLKNQYKFVDIDNYEKFKLFAKNAYDNKGRPRFNETEVKMLYNFINNHYHKGDRFVIEMESVLYTCKNCQKYLQSVQNVAKNQGKIIEFKFVSHPEAESLTVVEQLIK
;
A
#
# COMPACT_ATOMS: atom_id res chain seq x y z
N MET A 1 18.31 38.34 6.65
CA MET A 1 17.27 38.08 7.67
C MET A 1 17.25 36.58 7.94
N ASN A 2 17.64 36.14 9.13
CA ASN A 2 17.68 34.71 9.48
C ASN A 2 16.34 34.32 10.09
N ILE A 3 15.49 33.64 9.33
CA ILE A 3 14.22 33.13 9.84
C ILE A 3 14.50 31.82 10.60
N LYS A 4 14.36 31.85 11.92
CA LYS A 4 14.40 30.66 12.78
C LYS A 4 12.99 30.06 12.86
N LEU A 5 12.74 28.94 12.19
CA LEU A 5 11.52 28.15 12.38
C LEU A 5 11.78 26.99 13.33
N ARG A 6 11.02 26.96 14.43
CA ARG A 6 11.09 25.93 15.48
C ARG A 6 9.99 24.91 15.21
N ALA A 7 10.32 23.76 14.63
CA ALA A 7 9.34 22.74 14.28
C ALA A 7 8.98 21.85 15.48
N GLY A 8 7.98 22.28 16.27
CA GLY A 8 7.13 21.35 17.03
C GLY A 8 5.97 20.86 16.17
N LEU A 9 5.18 19.88 16.65
CA LEU A 9 4.00 19.30 15.99
C LEU A 9 3.01 20.32 15.38
N THR A 10 3.10 21.60 15.76
CA THR A 10 2.29 22.73 15.30
C THR A 10 2.82 23.46 14.07
N CYS A 11 4.05 23.23 13.59
CA CYS A 11 4.68 24.08 12.58
C CYS A 11 4.39 23.69 11.11
N PHE A 12 3.76 22.53 10.86
CA PHE A 12 3.37 22.13 9.49
C PHE A 12 2.18 22.92 8.91
N ARG A 13 1.51 23.78 9.71
CA ARG A 13 0.46 24.67 9.22
C ARG A 13 0.95 25.84 8.34
N LEU A 14 2.27 26.09 8.27
CA LEU A 14 2.81 27.30 7.64
C LEU A 14 3.21 27.18 6.17
N PHE A 15 3.11 26.01 5.54
CA PHE A 15 3.37 25.86 4.09
C PHE A 15 2.15 26.26 3.25
N TYR A 16 1.66 27.49 3.41
CA TYR A 16 0.72 28.10 2.46
C TYR A 16 1.51 28.95 1.46
N GLY A 17 1.33 28.66 0.16
CA GLY A 17 1.57 29.46 -1.07
C GLY A 17 2.80 30.38 -1.20
N VAL A 18 3.06 31.23 -0.21
CA VAL A 18 4.05 32.32 -0.24
C VAL A 18 5.48 31.79 -0.02
N ILE A 19 5.67 30.80 0.86
CA ILE A 19 7.02 30.30 1.25
C ILE A 19 7.69 29.53 0.10
N PHE A 20 6.92 28.86 -0.77
CA PHE A 20 7.49 28.05 -1.85
C PHE A 20 8.13 28.93 -2.96
N ILE A 21 7.51 30.07 -3.28
CA ILE A 21 8.03 30.98 -4.32
C ILE A 21 9.31 31.68 -3.84
N GLU A 22 9.38 32.08 -2.56
CA GLU A 22 10.61 32.66 -1.97
C GLU A 22 11.76 31.65 -1.90
N LEU A 23 11.48 30.38 -1.57
CA LEU A 23 12.48 29.31 -1.52
C LEU A 23 13.10 29.02 -2.89
N VAL A 24 12.32 29.13 -3.97
CA VAL A 24 12.80 28.93 -5.35
C VAL A 24 13.62 30.14 -5.84
N THR A 25 13.26 31.36 -5.43
CA THR A 25 13.85 32.59 -5.96
C THR A 25 15.06 33.10 -5.17
N LYS A 26 15.21 32.74 -3.88
CA LYS A 26 16.36 33.10 -3.04
C LYS A 26 16.74 31.94 -2.10
N PRO A 27 17.59 30.98 -2.54
CA PRO A 27 17.98 29.85 -1.71
C PRO A 27 18.96 30.29 -0.61
N SER A 28 18.44 30.83 0.49
CA SER A 28 19.17 30.85 1.75
C SER A 28 19.00 29.46 2.38
N GLY A 29 20.07 28.67 2.36
CA GLY A 29 20.07 27.23 2.68
C GLY A 29 19.09 26.81 3.77
N ILE A 30 18.28 25.80 3.46
CA ILE A 30 17.31 25.23 4.41
C ILE A 30 18.08 24.37 5.43
N LYS A 31 18.15 24.81 6.68
CA LYS A 31 18.58 23.94 7.80
C LYS A 31 17.36 23.22 8.37
N PHE A 32 17.18 21.96 7.99
CA PHE A 32 16.26 21.07 8.66
C PHE A 32 16.84 20.64 10.01
N TYR A 33 16.20 21.05 11.10
CA TYR A 33 16.46 20.48 12.42
C TYR A 33 15.57 19.25 12.59
N ILE A 34 16.12 18.07 12.31
CA ILE A 34 15.50 16.81 12.69
C ILE A 34 15.63 16.72 14.22
N ASP A 35 14.51 16.79 14.94
CA ASP A 35 14.49 16.48 16.37
C ASP A 35 14.69 14.97 16.54
N ILE A 36 15.95 14.53 16.50
CA ILE A 36 16.38 13.17 16.82
C ILE A 36 16.34 13.02 18.35
N ARG A 37 15.16 13.13 18.95
CA ARG A 37 14.96 12.62 20.31
C ARG A 37 15.11 11.11 20.25
N ARG A 38 16.37 10.65 20.38
CA ARG A 38 16.87 9.25 20.38
C ARG A 38 15.76 8.24 20.08
N LEU A 39 15.37 8.17 18.81
CA LEU A 39 14.68 7.00 18.33
C LEU A 39 15.72 5.86 18.31
N PRO A 40 15.33 4.61 18.62
CA PRO A 40 16.26 3.49 18.63
C PRO A 40 17.07 3.48 17.33
N LYS A 41 18.37 3.19 17.43
CA LYS A 41 19.32 3.17 16.30
C LYS A 41 18.86 2.27 15.13
N ASP A 42 17.88 1.41 15.39
CA ASP A 42 17.27 0.44 14.48
C ASP A 42 15.81 0.78 14.11
N SER A 43 15.37 2.05 14.22
CA SER A 43 14.03 2.41 13.74
C SER A 43 14.00 2.43 12.21
N ILE A 44 13.49 1.35 11.63
CA ILE A 44 13.38 1.01 10.19
C ILE A 44 12.56 2.04 9.35
N ASP A 45 12.03 3.10 9.98
CA ASP A 45 11.15 4.11 9.38
C ASP A 45 11.79 5.51 9.26
N MET A 46 13.12 5.66 9.35
CA MET A 46 13.74 6.98 9.15
C MET A 46 13.76 7.34 7.66
N PHE A 47 13.29 8.54 7.34
CA PHE A 47 13.63 9.19 6.08
C PHE A 47 15.03 9.78 6.25
N GLU A 48 16.00 9.26 5.49
CA GLU A 48 17.35 9.81 5.41
C GLU A 48 17.35 11.11 4.58
N ILE A 49 18.44 11.87 4.60
CA ILE A 49 18.54 13.15 3.85
C ILE A 49 18.44 12.88 2.35
N GLU A 50 18.98 11.75 1.91
CA GLU A 50 18.89 11.20 0.56
C GLU A 50 17.44 10.87 0.20
N ASP A 51 16.63 10.43 1.17
CA ASP A 51 15.20 10.18 0.96
C ASP A 51 14.41 11.47 0.78
N LEU A 52 14.82 12.54 1.46
CA LEU A 52 14.22 13.85 1.28
C LEU A 52 14.50 14.39 -0.13
N ASP A 53 15.72 14.22 -0.64
CA ASP A 53 16.09 14.62 -1.99
C ASP A 53 15.31 13.82 -3.04
N ASP A 54 15.18 12.50 -2.87
CA ASP A 54 14.34 11.63 -3.72
C ASP A 54 12.85 11.98 -3.67
N VAL A 55 12.33 12.38 -2.50
CA VAL A 55 10.92 12.80 -2.34
C VAL A 55 10.68 14.18 -2.94
N LEU A 56 11.64 15.11 -2.81
CA LEU A 56 11.56 16.46 -3.33
C LEU A 56 11.78 16.49 -4.85
N LYS A 57 12.66 15.63 -5.38
CA LYS A 57 12.89 15.43 -6.83
C LYS A 57 11.85 14.50 -7.46
N GLY A 58 11.34 13.56 -6.68
CA GLY A 58 10.36 12.58 -7.11
C GLY A 58 8.99 13.23 -7.26
N VAL A 59 8.55 13.41 -8.50
CA VAL A 59 7.17 13.80 -8.80
C VAL A 59 6.26 12.60 -8.53
N LEU A 60 5.96 12.33 -7.25
CA LEU A 60 4.87 11.43 -6.89
C LEU A 60 3.60 11.91 -7.61
N PRO A 61 2.75 10.99 -8.09
CA PRO A 61 1.64 11.38 -8.96
C PRO A 61 0.69 12.38 -8.31
N LYS A 62 0.54 12.30 -6.97
CA LYS A 62 -0.40 13.09 -6.18
C LYS A 62 0.16 13.40 -4.80
N THR A 63 -0.26 14.53 -4.24
CA THR A 63 0.05 14.97 -2.86
C THR A 63 -0.41 13.96 -1.81
N ASP A 64 -1.50 13.23 -2.07
CA ASP A 64 -2.03 12.21 -1.16
C ASP A 64 -1.01 11.09 -0.87
N HIS A 65 -0.16 10.73 -1.84
CA HIS A 65 0.90 9.76 -1.61
C HIS A 65 1.93 10.25 -0.58
N LEU A 66 2.27 11.54 -0.59
CA LEU A 66 3.17 12.14 0.41
C LEU A 66 2.56 12.11 1.80
N ASP A 67 1.26 12.40 1.90
CA ASP A 67 0.57 12.40 3.18
C ASP A 67 0.46 10.98 3.76
N VAL A 68 0.26 9.97 2.91
CA VAL A 68 0.28 8.56 3.33
C VAL A 68 1.65 8.15 3.85
N LEU A 69 2.73 8.56 3.16
CA LEU A 69 4.10 8.33 3.62
C LEU A 69 4.38 9.02 4.97
N ARG A 70 3.90 10.26 5.14
CA ARG A 70 4.05 11.02 6.40
C ARG A 70 3.32 10.33 7.56
N GLU A 71 2.06 9.95 7.35
CA GLU A 71 1.28 9.24 8.37
C GLU A 71 1.91 7.89 8.74
N LYS A 72 2.43 7.16 7.74
CA LYS A 72 3.16 5.91 7.99
C LYS A 72 4.34 6.09 8.95
N ASN A 73 5.11 7.16 8.80
CA ASN A 73 6.29 7.40 9.66
C ASN A 73 5.92 7.83 11.08
N LYS A 74 4.76 8.46 11.27
CA LYS A 74 4.27 8.83 12.61
C LYS A 74 3.91 7.61 13.45
N LEU A 75 3.55 6.50 12.81
CA LEU A 75 3.18 5.24 13.47
C LEU A 75 4.46 4.48 13.93
N SER A 76 5.06 4.91 15.04
CA SER A 76 6.29 4.29 15.61
C SER A 76 6.06 2.85 16.08
N TRP A 77 6.86 1.88 15.59
CA TRP A 77 6.77 0.44 15.84
C TRP A 77 6.37 0.01 17.27
N SER A 78 7.01 0.57 18.30
CA SER A 78 6.79 0.20 19.71
C SER A 78 5.42 0.63 20.25
N LYS A 79 4.82 1.69 19.70
CA LYS A 79 3.46 2.14 20.02
C LYS A 79 2.40 1.47 19.14
N THR A 80 2.73 1.12 17.89
CA THR A 80 1.75 0.64 16.89
C THR A 80 1.22 -0.77 17.18
N ILE A 81 2.04 -1.70 17.70
CA ILE A 81 1.60 -3.09 17.94
C ILE A 81 0.74 -3.24 19.21
N LYS A 82 1.03 -2.46 20.26
CA LYS A 82 0.35 -2.60 21.57
C LYS A 82 -0.90 -1.73 21.72
N ASN A 83 -0.97 -0.56 21.07
CA ASN A 83 -2.00 0.45 21.38
C ASN A 83 -3.01 0.71 20.26
N PHE A 84 -2.89 0.05 19.11
CA PHE A 84 -3.77 0.34 17.98
C PHE A 84 -4.36 -0.96 17.42
N PRO A 85 -5.39 -1.53 18.08
CA PRO A 85 -6.20 -2.58 17.47
C PRO A 85 -6.85 -1.97 16.23
N ILE A 86 -6.42 -2.47 15.08
CA ILE A 86 -6.88 -2.04 13.78
C ILE A 86 -8.38 -2.35 13.68
N LYS A 87 -9.20 -1.37 13.30
CA LYS A 87 -10.59 -1.61 12.87
C LYS A 87 -10.62 -2.03 11.39
N ILE A 88 -9.90 -3.10 11.06
CA ILE A 88 -10.11 -3.83 9.80
C ILE A 88 -11.08 -4.95 10.15
N GLU A 89 -12.22 -4.97 9.49
CA GLU A 89 -13.13 -6.10 9.60
C GLU A 89 -12.43 -7.31 8.99
N ASN A 90 -12.11 -8.31 9.82
CA ASN A 90 -11.57 -9.58 9.35
C ASN A 90 -12.71 -10.58 9.29
N ALA A 91 -13.03 -11.03 8.08
CA ALA A 91 -13.94 -12.14 7.85
C ALA A 91 -13.12 -13.40 7.56
N PHE A 92 -13.31 -14.43 8.38
CA PHE A 92 -12.57 -15.67 8.25
C PHE A 92 -13.24 -16.63 7.28
N ILE A 93 -12.45 -17.26 6.42
CA ILE A 93 -12.90 -18.32 5.50
C ILE A 93 -12.46 -19.69 5.99
N ASN A 94 -13.24 -20.73 5.67
CA ASN A 94 -12.89 -22.11 5.96
C ASN A 94 -11.89 -22.68 4.92
N LYS A 95 -11.40 -23.90 5.15
CA LYS A 95 -10.42 -24.58 4.28
C LYS A 95 -10.91 -24.79 2.84
N ILE A 96 -12.21 -25.06 2.64
CA ILE A 96 -12.79 -25.24 1.30
C ILE A 96 -12.78 -23.91 0.54
N GLN A 97 -13.20 -22.84 1.20
CA GLN A 97 -13.16 -21.49 0.64
C GLN A 97 -11.72 -21.05 0.35
N LEU A 98 -10.76 -21.34 1.25
CA LEU A 98 -9.34 -21.09 1.02
C LEU A 98 -8.82 -21.86 -0.20
N LYS A 99 -9.20 -23.15 -0.35
CA LYS A 99 -8.84 -23.96 -1.51
C LYS A 99 -9.38 -23.36 -2.81
N ASN A 100 -10.65 -22.95 -2.82
CA ASN A 100 -11.27 -22.32 -3.99
C ASN A 100 -10.59 -20.99 -4.33
N LEU A 101 -10.26 -20.17 -3.33
CA LEU A 101 -9.53 -18.92 -3.51
C LEU A 101 -8.10 -19.16 -4.03
N TYR A 102 -7.41 -20.18 -3.49
CA TYR A 102 -6.06 -20.57 -3.87
C TYR A 102 -5.99 -21.14 -5.29
N GLN A 103 -7.01 -21.89 -5.73
CA GLN A 103 -7.04 -22.52 -7.06
C GLN A 103 -7.69 -21.64 -8.13
N ARG A 104 -8.23 -20.48 -7.74
CA ARG A 104 -8.85 -19.53 -8.65
C ARG A 104 -7.88 -19.17 -9.79
N HIS A 105 -8.36 -19.31 -11.03
CA HIS A 105 -7.63 -19.06 -12.28
C HIS A 105 -6.51 -20.05 -12.63
N PHE A 106 -6.39 -21.21 -11.96
CA PHE A 106 -5.42 -22.24 -12.35
C PHE A 106 -5.72 -22.83 -13.73
N ASP A 107 -6.98 -22.88 -14.13
CA ASP A 107 -7.45 -23.29 -15.45
C ASP A 107 -6.82 -22.48 -16.60
N LEU A 108 -6.49 -21.20 -16.37
CA LEU A 108 -5.84 -20.33 -17.35
C LEU A 108 -4.40 -20.74 -17.68
N PHE A 109 -3.81 -21.62 -16.86
CA PHE A 109 -2.45 -22.10 -17.05
C PHE A 109 -2.39 -23.47 -17.76
N ASN A 110 -3.52 -23.98 -18.24
CA ASN A 110 -3.54 -25.18 -19.07
C ASN A 110 -2.73 -24.95 -20.35
N GLY A 111 -1.71 -25.79 -20.58
CA GLY A 111 -0.79 -25.65 -21.70
C GLY A 111 0.31 -24.60 -21.51
N ILE A 112 0.35 -23.90 -20.37
CA ILE A 112 1.42 -22.96 -20.01
C ILE A 112 2.56 -23.69 -19.31
N SER A 113 3.79 -23.20 -19.44
CA SER A 113 4.95 -23.85 -18.83
C SER A 113 4.80 -24.02 -17.31
N LYS A 114 5.27 -25.16 -16.78
CA LYS A 114 5.26 -25.46 -15.35
C LYS A 114 5.96 -24.38 -14.51
N ASN A 115 7.00 -23.76 -15.05
CA ASN A 115 7.74 -22.69 -14.35
C ASN A 115 6.88 -21.43 -14.17
N ILE A 116 6.14 -21.03 -15.21
CA ILE A 116 5.24 -19.86 -15.14
C ILE A 116 4.07 -20.16 -14.21
N PHE A 117 3.46 -21.34 -14.32
CA PHE A 117 2.41 -21.75 -13.41
C PHE A 117 2.90 -21.81 -11.96
N GLY A 118 4.09 -22.38 -11.72
CA GLY A 118 4.73 -22.41 -10.41
C GLY A 118 4.97 -21.01 -9.84
N ALA A 119 5.36 -20.05 -10.67
CA ALA A 119 5.52 -18.66 -10.27
C ALA A 119 4.19 -18.00 -9.85
N PHE A 120 3.09 -18.26 -10.57
CA PHE A 120 1.76 -17.77 -10.20
C PHE A 120 1.24 -18.44 -8.92
N LYS A 121 1.33 -19.78 -8.86
CA LYS A 121 0.95 -20.59 -7.70
C LYS A 121 1.73 -20.20 -6.44
N GLY A 122 3.01 -19.87 -6.61
CA GLY A 122 3.94 -19.40 -5.58
C GLY A 122 3.83 -17.92 -5.23
N SER A 123 2.78 -17.22 -5.69
CA SER A 123 2.54 -15.81 -5.37
C SER A 123 1.27 -15.62 -4.52
N ASN A 124 1.28 -14.63 -3.63
CA ASN A 124 0.04 -14.13 -3.04
C ASN A 124 -0.82 -13.50 -4.13
N ARG A 125 -2.13 -13.72 -4.02
CA ARG A 125 -3.14 -13.17 -4.92
C ARG A 125 -4.21 -12.51 -4.07
N LEU A 126 -4.51 -11.26 -4.42
CA LEU A 126 -5.47 -10.41 -3.75
C LEU A 126 -6.55 -10.02 -4.75
N TYR A 127 -7.80 -10.22 -4.38
CA TYR A 127 -8.97 -9.90 -5.19
C TYR A 127 -9.76 -8.79 -4.50
N VAL A 128 -10.01 -7.70 -5.20
CA VAL A 128 -10.43 -6.44 -4.58
C VAL A 128 -11.73 -5.97 -5.22
N LYS A 129 -12.68 -5.59 -4.36
CA LYS A 129 -13.89 -4.87 -4.76
C LYS A 129 -13.86 -3.50 -4.10
N ILE A 130 -14.01 -2.46 -4.90
CA ILE A 130 -13.99 -1.06 -4.42
C ILE A 130 -15.33 -0.43 -4.79
N SER A 131 -16.09 -0.08 -3.76
CA SER A 131 -17.32 0.69 -3.90
C SER A 131 -17.06 2.13 -3.47
N CYS A 132 -17.18 3.06 -4.42
CA CYS A 132 -16.97 4.49 -4.23
C CYS A 132 -18.33 5.19 -4.03
N TYR A 133 -18.45 6.00 -2.99
CA TYR A 133 -19.66 6.73 -2.65
C TYR A 133 -19.40 8.24 -2.57
N GLN A 134 -20.42 9.03 -2.90
CA GLN A 134 -20.53 10.45 -2.58
C GLN A 134 -21.77 10.62 -1.71
N GLY A 135 -21.57 10.88 -0.42
CA GLY A 135 -22.62 10.74 0.57
C GLY A 135 -23.13 9.30 0.63
N SER A 136 -24.43 9.10 0.40
CA SER A 136 -25.07 7.77 0.37
C SER A 136 -25.06 7.10 -0.99
N ASN A 137 -24.69 7.83 -2.06
CA ASN A 137 -24.88 7.37 -3.43
C ASN A 137 -23.61 6.72 -3.97
N LEU A 138 -23.76 5.57 -4.60
CA LEU A 138 -22.68 4.93 -5.34
C LEU A 138 -22.38 5.77 -6.59
N VAL A 139 -21.14 6.20 -6.78
CA VAL A 139 -20.76 7.12 -7.88
C VAL A 139 -20.46 6.42 -9.21
N GLU A 140 -20.14 5.13 -9.17
CA GLU A 140 -19.83 4.31 -10.34
C GLU A 140 -20.06 2.82 -10.03
N PRO A 141 -20.17 1.95 -11.04
CA PRO A 141 -20.20 0.50 -10.82
C PRO A 141 -19.00 0.04 -9.98
N THR A 142 -19.23 -0.90 -9.06
CA THR A 142 -18.17 -1.46 -8.21
C THR A 142 -16.96 -1.87 -9.05
N ILE A 143 -15.80 -1.30 -8.70
CA ILE A 143 -14.53 -1.58 -9.38
C ILE A 143 -14.04 -2.94 -8.91
N LEU A 144 -13.61 -3.77 -9.86
CA LEU A 144 -13.02 -5.08 -9.62
C LEU A 144 -11.58 -5.08 -10.10
N GLU A 145 -10.64 -5.34 -9.18
CA GLU A 145 -9.21 -5.38 -9.47
C GLU A 145 -8.54 -6.52 -8.73
N ASN A 146 -7.60 -7.17 -9.40
CA ASN A 146 -6.83 -8.27 -8.83
C ASN A 146 -5.34 -7.97 -8.86
N TYR A 147 -4.61 -8.52 -7.90
CA TYR A 147 -3.18 -8.24 -7.71
C TYR A 147 -2.40 -9.52 -7.47
N ILE A 148 -1.18 -9.57 -8.00
CA ILE A 148 -0.22 -10.66 -7.76
C ILE A 148 1.03 -10.08 -7.10
N SER A 149 1.43 -10.66 -5.98
CA SER A 149 2.69 -10.31 -5.31
C SER A 149 3.87 -10.78 -6.15
N GLY A 150 4.93 -9.98 -6.20
CA GLY A 150 6.16 -10.41 -6.88
C GLY A 150 6.86 -9.27 -7.59
N PHE A 151 8.12 -9.53 -7.97
CA PHE A 151 8.95 -8.59 -8.70
C PHE A 151 8.44 -8.39 -10.12
N LYS A 152 8.62 -7.17 -10.65
CA LYS A 152 8.14 -6.78 -11.98
C LYS A 152 8.50 -7.79 -13.08
N ASN A 153 9.75 -8.24 -13.13
CA ASN A 153 10.23 -9.20 -14.14
C ASN A 153 9.50 -10.55 -14.10
N GLN A 154 9.13 -11.05 -12.92
CA GLN A 154 8.38 -12.28 -12.74
C GLN A 154 6.93 -12.09 -13.16
N ILE A 155 6.32 -10.97 -12.73
CA ILE A 155 4.94 -10.64 -13.02
C ILE A 155 4.73 -10.38 -14.53
N ASP A 156 5.65 -9.68 -15.19
CA ASP A 156 5.63 -9.47 -16.63
C ASP A 156 5.65 -10.80 -17.41
N LYS A 157 6.47 -11.76 -16.97
CA LYS A 157 6.50 -13.11 -17.58
C LYS A 157 5.16 -13.83 -17.43
N ILE A 158 4.51 -13.73 -16.28
CA ILE A 158 3.19 -14.32 -16.04
C ILE A 158 2.15 -13.69 -16.98
N TYR A 159 2.10 -12.35 -17.05
CA TYR A 159 1.11 -11.66 -17.90
C TYR A 159 1.33 -11.88 -19.39
N ASN A 160 2.59 -11.95 -19.84
CA ASN A 160 2.89 -12.23 -21.25
C ASN A 160 2.49 -13.66 -21.63
N ALA A 161 2.62 -14.61 -20.71
CA ALA A 161 2.22 -16.00 -20.93
C ALA A 161 0.70 -16.20 -20.80
N VAL A 162 0.03 -15.41 -19.94
CA VAL A 162 -1.42 -15.52 -19.68
C VAL A 162 -2.08 -14.14 -19.76
N PRO A 163 -2.27 -13.58 -20.98
CA PRO A 163 -2.81 -12.22 -21.14
C PRO A 163 -4.25 -12.05 -20.64
N SER A 164 -5.01 -13.15 -20.56
CA SER A 164 -6.39 -13.16 -20.04
C SER A 164 -6.45 -12.66 -18.60
N LEU A 165 -5.39 -12.84 -17.79
CA LEU A 165 -5.31 -12.28 -16.44
C LEU A 165 -5.57 -10.76 -16.44
N LYS A 166 -4.94 -10.01 -17.34
CA LYS A 166 -5.17 -8.57 -17.48
C LYS A 166 -6.50 -8.27 -18.17
N ASN A 167 -6.72 -8.87 -19.34
CA ASN A 167 -7.78 -8.45 -20.25
C ASN A 167 -9.18 -8.82 -19.74
N GLN A 168 -9.30 -10.01 -19.15
CA GLN A 168 -10.58 -10.59 -18.72
C GLN A 168 -10.74 -10.53 -17.19
N TYR A 169 -9.69 -10.90 -16.46
CA TYR A 169 -9.76 -11.03 -15.00
C TYR A 169 -9.22 -9.81 -14.24
N LYS A 170 -8.97 -8.67 -14.92
CA LYS A 170 -8.64 -7.39 -14.29
C LYS A 170 -7.49 -7.45 -13.29
N PHE A 171 -6.49 -8.29 -13.56
CA PHE A 171 -5.24 -8.22 -12.83
C PHE A 171 -4.51 -6.93 -13.19
N VAL A 172 -4.31 -6.07 -12.21
CA VAL A 172 -3.65 -4.77 -12.35
C VAL A 172 -2.22 -4.90 -11.84
N ASP A 173 -1.32 -4.15 -12.45
CA ASP A 173 0.04 -3.99 -11.95
C ASP A 173 0.45 -2.53 -12.07
N ILE A 174 1.60 -2.22 -11.49
CA ILE A 174 2.11 -0.87 -11.39
C ILE A 174 2.49 -0.33 -12.77
N ASP A 175 1.88 0.80 -13.15
CA ASP A 175 2.13 1.53 -14.40
C ASP A 175 3.48 2.27 -14.39
N ASN A 176 3.84 2.87 -13.26
CA ASN A 176 5.08 3.61 -13.07
C ASN A 176 5.86 3.06 -11.86
N TYR A 177 6.81 2.17 -12.15
CA TYR A 177 7.54 1.45 -11.12
C TYR A 177 8.48 2.34 -10.29
N GLU A 178 9.01 3.42 -10.85
CA GLU A 178 9.87 4.36 -10.11
C GLU A 178 9.07 5.17 -9.09
N LYS A 179 7.88 5.65 -9.47
CA LYS A 179 6.98 6.33 -8.52
C LYS A 179 6.45 5.36 -7.46
N PHE A 180 6.19 4.12 -7.85
CA PHE A 180 5.80 3.08 -6.91
C PHE A 180 6.90 2.74 -5.91
N LYS A 181 8.17 2.62 -6.34
CA LYS A 181 9.29 2.43 -5.41
C LYS A 181 9.36 3.53 -4.37
N LEU A 182 9.08 4.78 -4.76
CA LEU A 182 9.05 5.91 -3.83
C LEU A 182 7.87 5.81 -2.85
N PHE A 183 6.67 5.44 -3.33
CA PHE A 183 5.50 5.19 -2.46
C PHE A 183 5.72 4.00 -1.50
N ALA A 184 6.34 2.94 -1.99
CA ALA A 184 6.65 1.75 -1.24
C ALA A 184 7.98 1.88 -0.47
N LYS A 185 8.64 3.04 -0.52
CA LYS A 185 9.89 3.29 0.20
C LYS A 185 9.63 3.11 1.69
N ASN A 186 10.52 2.39 2.36
CA ASN A 186 10.38 1.96 3.74
C ASN A 186 9.16 1.04 4.00
N ALA A 187 8.74 0.26 3.00
CA ALA A 187 7.91 -0.93 3.20
C ALA A 187 8.80 -2.06 3.69
N TYR A 188 8.92 -2.20 5.00
CA TYR A 188 9.70 -3.26 5.62
C TYR A 188 8.84 -4.08 6.58
N ASP A 189 9.23 -5.32 6.79
CA ASP A 189 8.69 -6.11 7.89
C ASP A 189 9.43 -5.90 9.21
N ASN A 190 8.99 -6.59 10.27
CA ASN A 190 9.62 -6.59 11.59
C ASN A 190 11.09 -7.02 11.59
N LYS A 191 11.56 -7.63 10.51
CA LYS A 191 12.93 -8.11 10.33
C LYS A 191 13.72 -7.20 9.37
N GLY A 192 13.18 -6.03 9.00
CA GLY A 192 13.81 -5.11 8.05
C GLY A 192 13.82 -5.64 6.61
N ARG A 193 13.03 -6.67 6.28
CA ARG A 193 12.98 -7.20 4.91
C ARG A 193 12.04 -6.35 4.05
N PRO A 194 12.44 -5.96 2.83
CA PRO A 194 11.60 -5.15 1.97
C PRO A 194 10.32 -5.89 1.57
N ARG A 195 9.18 -5.19 1.64
CA ARG A 195 7.81 -5.64 1.36
C ARG A 195 7.14 -4.81 0.27
N PHE A 196 7.93 -4.14 -0.57
CA PHE A 196 7.37 -3.30 -1.65
C PHE A 196 6.61 -4.10 -2.70
N ASN A 197 6.85 -5.42 -2.83
CA ASN A 197 6.16 -6.26 -3.83
C ASN A 197 4.87 -6.93 -3.33
N GLU A 198 4.38 -6.55 -2.15
CA GLU A 198 3.13 -7.09 -1.60
C GLU A 198 1.91 -6.59 -2.36
N THR A 199 0.88 -7.44 -2.44
CA THR A 199 -0.38 -7.15 -3.13
C THR A 199 -1.10 -5.91 -2.57
N GLU A 200 -1.12 -5.75 -1.26
CA GLU A 200 -1.82 -4.66 -0.56
C GLU A 200 -1.15 -3.31 -0.81
N VAL A 201 0.20 -3.29 -0.90
CA VAL A 201 0.96 -2.07 -1.20
C VAL A 201 0.70 -1.64 -2.64
N LYS A 202 0.70 -2.59 -3.59
CA LYS A 202 0.33 -2.32 -5.00
C LYS A 202 -1.10 -1.81 -5.11
N MET A 203 -2.05 -2.45 -4.42
CA MET A 203 -3.45 -2.05 -4.40
C MET A 203 -3.60 -0.62 -3.88
N LEU A 204 -2.98 -0.28 -2.76
CA LEU A 204 -3.07 1.07 -2.19
C LEU A 204 -2.50 2.13 -3.13
N TYR A 205 -1.36 1.85 -3.78
CA TYR A 205 -0.79 2.75 -4.77
C TYR A 205 -1.79 3.04 -5.89
N ASN A 206 -2.36 1.99 -6.49
CA ASN A 206 -3.32 2.12 -7.58
C ASN A 206 -4.61 2.79 -7.12
N PHE A 207 -5.12 2.45 -5.93
CA PHE A 207 -6.30 3.08 -5.35
C PHE A 207 -6.14 4.59 -5.19
N ILE A 208 -5.02 5.05 -4.61
CA ILE A 208 -4.73 6.49 -4.44
C ILE A 208 -4.61 7.18 -5.80
N ASN A 209 -3.92 6.55 -6.75
CA ASN A 209 -3.70 7.12 -8.07
C ASN A 209 -5.00 7.21 -8.90
N ASN A 210 -5.85 6.19 -8.83
CA ASN A 210 -6.92 6.00 -9.80
C ASN A 210 -8.34 6.16 -9.23
N HIS A 211 -8.54 6.02 -7.92
CA HIS A 211 -9.89 5.87 -7.35
C HIS A 211 -10.18 6.82 -6.19
N TYR A 212 -9.18 7.22 -5.43
CA TYR A 212 -9.35 8.02 -4.20
C TYR A 212 -10.02 9.40 -4.41
N HIS A 213 -9.95 9.94 -5.61
CA HIS A 213 -10.57 11.21 -5.97
C HIS A 213 -12.05 11.10 -6.33
N LYS A 214 -12.59 9.88 -6.49
CA LYS A 214 -13.92 9.66 -7.06
C LYS A 214 -15.08 9.79 -6.08
N GLY A 215 -14.82 9.76 -4.78
CA GLY A 215 -15.87 9.82 -3.76
C GLY A 215 -15.36 10.35 -2.42
N ASP A 216 -16.27 10.46 -1.45
CA ASP A 216 -15.98 10.82 -0.06
C ASP A 216 -16.01 9.62 0.89
N ARG A 217 -16.62 8.51 0.48
CA ARG A 217 -16.62 7.25 1.25
C ARG A 217 -16.27 6.08 0.35
N PHE A 218 -15.42 5.18 0.85
CA PHE A 218 -14.94 4.00 0.13
C PHE A 218 -15.14 2.75 0.98
N VAL A 219 -15.72 1.71 0.38
CA VAL A 219 -15.78 0.37 0.96
C VAL A 219 -14.91 -0.54 0.11
N ILE A 220 -13.83 -1.05 0.69
CA ILE A 220 -12.81 -1.85 0.02
C ILE A 220 -12.81 -3.25 0.63
N GLU A 221 -13.34 -4.22 -0.10
CA GLU A 221 -13.32 -5.63 0.24
C GLU A 221 -12.13 -6.31 -0.43
N MET A 222 -11.34 -7.04 0.36
CA MET A 222 -10.11 -7.70 -0.06
C MET A 222 -10.19 -9.19 0.28
N GLU A 223 -10.24 -10.06 -0.73
CA GLU A 223 -10.06 -11.50 -0.57
C GLU A 223 -8.59 -11.84 -0.85
N SER A 224 -7.89 -12.44 0.12
CA SER A 224 -6.47 -12.78 -0.04
C SER A 224 -6.22 -14.25 0.26
N VAL A 225 -5.35 -14.85 -0.56
CA VAL A 225 -4.85 -16.21 -0.31
C VAL A 225 -4.07 -16.26 1.01
N LEU A 226 -3.31 -15.21 1.32
CA LEU A 226 -2.59 -15.09 2.58
C LEU A 226 -3.32 -14.22 3.59
N TYR A 227 -3.18 -14.58 4.87
CA TYR A 227 -3.61 -13.74 5.98
C TYR A 227 -2.85 -12.41 5.97
N THR A 228 -3.55 -11.30 6.25
CA THR A 228 -2.94 -9.97 6.17
C THR A 228 -1.72 -9.88 7.08
N CYS A 229 -0.58 -9.47 6.52
CA CYS A 229 0.60 -9.24 7.32
C CYS A 229 0.42 -8.01 8.23
N LYS A 230 0.96 -8.03 9.46
CA LYS A 230 0.88 -6.88 10.39
C LYS A 230 1.40 -5.57 9.76
N ASN A 231 2.41 -5.64 8.90
CA ASN A 231 2.96 -4.46 8.22
C ASN A 231 2.00 -3.92 7.15
N CYS A 232 1.32 -4.81 6.43
CA CYS A 232 0.33 -4.50 5.43
C CYS A 232 -0.84 -3.72 6.08
N GLN A 233 -1.21 -4.08 7.31
CA GLN A 233 -2.21 -3.37 8.10
C GLN A 233 -1.80 -1.93 8.46
N LYS A 234 -0.50 -1.67 8.72
CA LYS A 234 0.04 -0.31 8.94
C LYS A 234 -0.19 0.59 7.73
N TYR A 235 0.00 0.06 6.52
CA TYR A 235 -0.23 0.78 5.28
C TYR A 235 -1.71 1.15 5.10
N LEU A 236 -2.60 0.18 5.28
CA LEU A 236 -4.05 0.39 5.20
C LEU A 236 -4.49 1.47 6.21
N GLN A 237 -4.00 1.42 7.45
CA GLN A 237 -4.29 2.41 8.47
C GLN A 237 -3.79 3.81 8.10
N SER A 238 -2.58 3.91 7.55
CA SER A 238 -2.00 5.21 7.14
C SER A 238 -2.91 5.90 6.13
N VAL A 239 -3.45 5.14 5.19
CA VAL A 239 -4.41 5.62 4.18
C VAL A 239 -5.75 6.04 4.82
N GLN A 240 -6.28 5.27 5.79
CA GLN A 240 -7.49 5.67 6.53
C GLN A 240 -7.30 6.99 7.29
N ASN A 241 -6.14 7.21 7.92
CA ASN A 241 -5.86 8.43 8.66
C ASN A 241 -5.77 9.65 7.73
N VAL A 242 -5.12 9.50 6.57
CA VAL A 242 -5.09 10.57 5.54
C VAL A 242 -6.50 10.88 5.06
N ALA A 243 -7.30 9.86 4.72
CA ALA A 243 -8.69 10.04 4.34
C ALA A 243 -9.50 10.80 5.39
N LYS A 244 -9.40 10.38 6.65
CA LYS A 244 -10.10 11.05 7.75
C LYS A 244 -9.71 12.53 7.87
N ASN A 245 -8.43 12.85 7.73
CA ASN A 245 -7.94 14.23 7.77
C ASN A 245 -8.45 15.09 6.60
N GLN A 246 -8.83 14.46 5.49
CA GLN A 246 -9.42 15.11 4.31
C GLN A 246 -10.95 15.04 4.30
N GLY A 247 -11.59 14.62 5.39
CA GLY A 247 -13.06 14.48 5.46
C GLY A 247 -13.62 13.29 4.69
N LYS A 248 -12.77 12.34 4.30
CA LYS A 248 -13.14 11.09 3.62
C LYS A 248 -13.18 9.91 4.59
N ILE A 249 -13.91 8.86 4.22
CA ILE A 249 -14.02 7.60 4.98
C ILE A 249 -13.54 6.45 4.11
N ILE A 250 -12.67 5.60 4.64
CA ILE A 250 -12.28 4.34 4.01
C ILE A 250 -12.52 3.19 4.98
N GLU A 251 -13.34 2.25 4.55
CA GLU A 251 -13.68 1.01 5.25
C GLU A 251 -12.96 -0.14 4.56
N PHE A 252 -12.10 -0.85 5.30
CA PHE A 252 -11.40 -2.02 4.81
C PHE A 252 -12.00 -3.29 5.41
N LYS A 253 -12.38 -4.23 4.55
CA LYS A 253 -12.79 -5.58 4.92
C LYS A 253 -11.82 -6.59 4.31
N PHE A 254 -11.25 -7.44 5.15
CA PHE A 254 -10.30 -8.46 4.72
C PHE A 254 -10.89 -9.85 4.91
N VAL A 255 -10.87 -10.65 3.85
CA VAL A 255 -11.43 -12.01 3.79
C VAL A 255 -10.27 -12.98 3.57
N SER A 256 -9.93 -13.76 4.60
CA SER A 256 -8.79 -14.70 4.54
C SER A 256 -8.87 -15.78 5.61
N HIS A 257 -8.06 -16.82 5.51
CA HIS A 257 -7.96 -17.85 6.54
C HIS A 257 -6.94 -17.42 7.61
N PRO A 258 -7.24 -17.49 8.92
CA PRO A 258 -6.38 -16.94 9.97
C PRO A 258 -5.00 -17.60 10.04
N GLU A 259 -4.91 -18.89 9.67
CA GLU A 259 -3.65 -19.65 9.66
C GLU A 259 -2.85 -19.53 8.35
N ALA A 260 -3.36 -18.84 7.32
CA ALA A 260 -2.71 -18.76 6.00
C ALA A 260 -1.55 -17.75 5.96
N GLU A 261 -0.55 -17.88 6.83
CA GLU A 261 0.57 -16.91 6.93
C GLU A 261 1.60 -17.03 5.80
N SER A 262 1.64 -18.16 5.10
CA SER A 262 2.53 -18.40 3.96
C SER A 262 1.91 -19.38 2.97
N LEU A 263 2.39 -19.39 1.73
CA LEU A 263 1.86 -20.30 0.71
C LEU A 263 2.13 -21.77 1.04
N THR A 264 3.24 -22.08 1.72
CA THR A 264 3.52 -23.42 2.22
C THR A 264 2.47 -23.87 3.22
N VAL A 265 2.08 -22.99 4.14
CA VAL A 265 1.02 -23.30 5.12
C VAL A 265 -0.34 -23.42 4.42
N VAL A 266 -0.65 -22.56 3.44
CA VAL A 266 -1.86 -22.70 2.63
C VAL A 266 -1.93 -24.07 1.96
N GLU A 267 -0.84 -24.52 1.32
CA GLU A 267 -0.78 -25.84 0.69
C GLU A 267 -0.96 -26.99 1.68
N GLN A 268 -0.55 -26.82 2.95
CA GLN A 268 -0.81 -27.81 4.01
C GLN A 268 -2.26 -27.79 4.49
N LEU A 269 -2.87 -26.60 4.60
CA LEU A 269 -4.25 -26.43 5.08
C LEU A 269 -5.30 -26.95 4.10
N ILE A 270 -5.02 -26.94 2.79
CA ILE A 270 -5.97 -27.31 1.73
C ILE A 270 -5.80 -28.75 1.19
N LYS A 271 -4.81 -29.48 1.70
CA LYS A 271 -4.64 -30.92 1.47
C LYS A 271 -5.68 -31.69 2.28
#